data_AF-A0A2H5WBH1-F1
#
_entry.id   AF-A0A2H5WBH1-F1
#
_cell.length_a   1.000
_cell.length_b   1.000
_cell.length_c   1.000
_cell.angle_alpha   90.00
_cell.angle_beta   90.00
_cell.angle_gamma   90.00
#
_symmetry.space_group_name_H-M   'P 1'
#
loop_
_entity.id
_entity.type
_entity.pdbx_description
1 polymer ?
#
loop_
_entity_poly.entity_id
_entity_poly.type
_entity_poly.pdbx_seq_one_letter_code
_entity_poly.pdbx_strand_id
1 'polypeptide(L)' 'MPESFGKRRRRDVKAKKAAAREDRRRARAKRQADRAAGLIEAGPPIAPAEPAALGLLAQDDPGAVDAEPEGVEARPEG' A
#
# COMPACT_ATOMS: atom_id res chain seq x y z
N MET A 1 24.13 -18.16 29.32
CA MET A 1 23.91 -18.74 27.97
C MET A 1 23.75 -17.60 26.98
N PRO A 2 24.69 -17.41 26.03
CA PRO A 2 24.53 -16.44 24.95
C PRO A 2 23.25 -16.71 24.16
N GLU A 3 22.63 -15.64 23.65
CA GLU A 3 21.49 -15.74 22.75
C GLU A 3 21.86 -16.57 21.52
N SER A 4 21.07 -17.60 21.20
CA SER A 4 21.33 -18.43 20.02
C SER A 4 21.25 -17.60 18.74
N PHE A 5 21.99 -18.00 17.71
CA PHE A 5 22.05 -17.30 16.42
C PHE A 5 20.66 -16.99 15.84
N GLY A 6 19.73 -17.94 15.92
CA GLY A 6 18.35 -17.76 15.46
C GLY A 6 17.59 -16.67 16.21
N LYS A 7 17.80 -16.52 17.52
CA LYS A 7 17.18 -15.45 18.31
C LYS A 7 17.74 -14.07 17.95
N ARG A 8 19.05 -13.97 17.70
CA ARG A 8 19.70 -12.73 17.23
C ARG A 8 19.13 -12.29 15.88
N ARG A 9 19.14 -13.18 14.88
CA ARG A 9 18.61 -12.88 13.53
C ARG A 9 17.15 -12.39 13.55
N ARG A 10 16.30 -13.01 14.38
CA ARG A 10 14.90 -12.57 14.53
C ARG A 10 14.78 -11.18 15.16
N ARG A 11 15.62 -10.83 16.14
CA ARG A 11 15.68 -9.47 16.70
C ARG A 11 16.14 -8.47 15.65
N ASP A 12 17.17 -8.78 14.87
CA ASP A 12 17.69 -7.87 13.84
C ASP A 12 16.65 -7.55 12.78
N VAL A 13 15.92 -8.57 12.29
CA VAL A 13 14.82 -8.36 11.32
C VAL A 13 13.70 -7.52 11.92
N LYS A 14 13.33 -7.75 13.18
CA LYS A 14 12.33 -6.92 13.87
C LYS A 14 12.79 -5.48 14.02
N ALA A 15 14.06 -5.27 14.42
CA ALA A 15 14.65 -3.95 14.54
C ALA A 15 14.66 -3.22 13.19
N LYS A 16 15.07 -3.89 12.11
CA LYS A 16 15.03 -3.33 10.75
C LYS A 16 13.61 -2.94 10.32
N LYS A 17 12.61 -3.78 10.60
CA LYS A 17 11.20 -3.46 10.32
C LYS A 17 10.69 -2.28 11.15
N ALA A 18 11.08 -2.19 12.42
CA ALA A 18 10.72 -1.08 13.29
C ALA A 18 11.33 0.24 12.80
N ALA A 19 12.62 0.25 12.46
CA ALA A 19 13.29 1.40 11.86
C ALA A 19 12.58 1.87 10.58
N ALA A 20 12.32 0.96 9.64
CA ALA A 20 11.60 1.29 8.40
C ALA A 20 10.16 1.79 8.62
N ARG A 21 9.50 1.41 9.73
CA ARG A 21 8.19 1.97 10.09
C ARG A 21 8.32 3.40 10.62
N GLU A 22 9.32 3.63 11.45
CA GLU A 22 9.60 4.94 12.04
C GLU A 22 10.04 5.95 10.97
N ASP A 23 10.89 5.53 10.03
CA ASP A 23 11.30 6.38 8.90
C ASP A 23 10.09 6.82 8.06
N ARG A 24 9.18 5.88 7.77
CA ARG A 24 7.91 6.21 7.08
C ARG A 24 7.04 7.15 7.90
N ARG A 25 7.02 7.03 9.23
CA ARG A 25 6.28 7.94 10.11
C ARG A 25 6.88 9.34 10.03
N ARG A 26 8.20 9.49 10.18
CA ARG A 26 8.92 10.77 10.09
C ARG A 26 8.74 11.43 8.73
N ALA A 27 8.83 10.66 7.64
CA ALA A 27 8.61 11.19 6.29
C ALA A 27 7.17 11.69 6.08
N ARG A 28 6.17 11.06 6.70
CA ARG A 28 4.78 11.57 6.68
C ARG A 28 4.64 12.83 7.53
N ALA A 29 5.20 12.84 8.74
CA ALA A 29 5.16 13.99 9.64
C ALA A 29 5.84 15.21 9.01
N LYS A 30 7.02 15.02 8.40
CA LYS A 30 7.72 16.06 7.65
C LYS A 30 6.84 16.64 6.55
N ARG A 31 6.27 15.80 5.68
CA ARG A 31 5.34 16.25 4.62
C ARG A 31 4.08 16.94 5.14
N GLN A 32 3.63 16.63 6.36
CA GLN A 32 2.52 17.36 6.99
C GLN A 32 2.97 18.72 7.51
N ALA A 33 4.12 18.77 8.18
CA ALA A 33 4.71 20.01 8.68
C ALA A 33 5.05 20.97 7.53
N ASP A 34 5.65 20.48 6.45
CA ASP A 34 5.97 21.29 5.27
C ASP A 34 4.71 21.89 4.63
N ARG A 35 3.60 21.13 4.59
CA ARG A 35 2.29 21.64 4.13
C ARG A 35 1.70 22.67 5.09
N ALA A 36 1.75 22.42 6.40
CA ALA A 36 1.26 23.36 7.41
C ALA A 36 2.08 24.66 7.45
N ALA A 37 3.38 24.58 7.18
CA ALA A 37 4.28 25.72 7.06
C ALA A 37 4.12 26.49 5.74
N GLY A 38 3.27 26.02 4.82
CA GLY A 38 3.11 26.63 3.49
C GLY A 38 4.32 26.45 2.57
N LEU A 39 5.29 25.60 2.93
CA LEU A 39 6.46 25.31 2.10
C LEU A 39 6.11 24.43 0.89
N ILE A 40 4.98 23.72 0.96
CA ILE A 40 4.44 22.93 -0.15
C ILE A 40 3.05 23.46 -0.46
N GLU A 41 2.90 24.07 -1.63
CA GLU A 41 1.60 24.48 -2.16
C GLU A 41 0.77 23.26 -2.53
N ALA A 42 -0.52 23.28 -2.18
CA ALA A 42 -1.45 22.28 -2.64
C ALA A 42 -1.67 22.48 -4.14
N GLY A 43 -1.22 21.52 -4.95
CA GLY A 43 -1.50 21.53 -6.38
C GLY A 43 -3.01 21.46 -6.67
N PRO A 44 -3.40 21.71 -7.93
CA PRO A 44 -4.78 21.61 -8.34
C PRO A 44 -5.35 20.20 -8.05
N PRO A 45 -6.67 20.09 -7.80
CA PRO A 45 -7.31 18.78 -7.61
C PRO A 45 -6.96 17.83 -8.76
N ILE A 46 -6.56 16.60 -8.42
CA ILE A 46 -6.27 15.58 -9.41
C ILE A 46 -7.60 15.15 -10.04
N ALA A 47 -7.78 15.45 -11.32
CA ALA A 47 -8.92 14.97 -12.10
C ALA A 47 -8.86 13.44 -12.25
N PRO A 48 -10.00 12.74 -12.30
CA PRO A 48 -10.01 11.33 -12.64
C PRO A 48 -9.36 11.14 -14.01
N ALA A 49 -8.38 10.26 -14.07
CA ALA A 49 -7.70 9.91 -15.32
C ALA A 49 -8.22 8.56 -15.82
N GLU A 50 -8.50 8.48 -17.12
CA GLU A 50 -8.83 7.22 -17.79
C GLU A 50 -7.64 6.26 -17.69
N PRO A 51 -7.86 4.97 -17.34
CA PRO A 51 -6.78 4.00 -17.20
C PRO A 51 -5.99 3.83 -18.51
N ALA A 52 -6.64 4.01 -19.67
CA ALA A 52 -6.00 4.04 -20.98
C ALA A 52 -4.96 5.16 -21.10
N ALA A 53 -5.27 6.36 -20.60
CA ALA A 53 -4.34 7.49 -20.61
C ALA A 53 -3.14 7.27 -19.66
N LEU A 54 -3.29 6.40 -18.67
CA LEU A 54 -2.23 5.99 -17.74
C LEU A 54 -1.48 4.73 -18.20
N GLY A 55 -1.81 4.16 -19.36
CA GLY A 55 -1.22 2.90 -19.83
C GLY A 55 -1.56 1.69 -18.95
N LEU A 56 -2.63 1.76 -18.17
CA LEU A 56 -3.11 0.73 -17.25
C LEU A 56 -4.21 -0.15 -17.87
N LEU A 57 -4.48 -0.02 -19.17
CA LEU A 57 -5.32 -1.00 -19.86
C LEU A 57 -4.70 -2.38 -19.69
N ALA A 58 -5.53 -3.35 -19.29
CA ALA A 58 -5.12 -4.73 -19.12
C ALA A 58 -4.36 -5.16 -20.37
N GLN A 59 -3.07 -5.40 -20.23
CA GLN A 59 -2.39 -6.33 -21.12
C GLN A 59 -3.18 -7.62 -20.92
N ASP A 60 -3.79 -8.17 -21.98
CA ASP A 60 -4.48 -9.46 -21.93
C ASP A 60 -3.54 -10.46 -21.26
N ASP A 61 -3.77 -10.73 -19.97
CA ASP A 61 -2.97 -11.68 -19.21
C ASP A 61 -3.50 -13.06 -19.61
N PRO A 62 -2.76 -13.84 -20.42
CA PRO A 62 -3.26 -15.12 -20.89
C PRO A 62 -3.39 -16.16 -19.75
N GLY A 63 -3.05 -15.79 -18.50
CA GLY A 63 -3.24 -16.62 -17.31
C GLY A 63 -4.57 -16.43 -16.57
N ALA A 64 -5.42 -15.47 -16.97
CA ALA A 64 -6.73 -15.25 -16.35
C ALA A 64 -7.82 -16.14 -16.97
N VAL A 65 -7.62 -17.46 -16.94
CA VAL A 65 -8.69 -18.42 -17.28
C VAL A 65 -9.49 -18.77 -16.01
N ASP A 66 -10.78 -18.45 -16.09
CA ASP A 66 -11.92 -19.00 -15.36
C ASP A 66 -11.98 -18.79 -13.83
N ALA A 67 -12.38 -17.59 -13.43
CA ALA A 67 -13.15 -17.41 -12.20
C ALA A 67 -14.60 -17.04 -12.57
N GLU A 68 -15.38 -18.06 -12.92
CA GLU A 68 -16.84 -17.97 -13.05
C GLU A 68 -17.45 -17.45 -11.74
N PRO A 69 -18.26 -16.38 -11.75
CA PRO A 69 -19.00 -15.96 -10.57
C PRO A 69 -20.22 -16.87 -10.40
N GLU A 70 -20.05 -18.00 -9.71
CA GLU A 70 -21.19 -18.82 -9.28
C GLU A 70 -22.02 -18.07 -8.22
N GLY A 71 -23.18 -17.57 -8.65
CA GLY A 71 -24.45 -17.66 -7.93
C GLY A 71 -24.53 -17.00 -6.55
N VAL A 72 -24.76 -15.68 -6.50
CA VAL A 72 -25.41 -15.07 -5.33
C VAL A 72 -26.91 -15.35 -5.43
N GLU A 73 -27.35 -16.46 -4.84
CA GLU A 73 -28.78 -16.71 -4.61
C GLU A 73 -29.34 -15.63 -3.68
N ALA A 74 -30.30 -14.86 -4.20
CA ALA A 74 -31.07 -13.90 -3.43
C ALA A 74 -31.84 -14.64 -2.32
N ARG A 75 -31.55 -14.32 -1.05
CA ARG A 75 -32.40 -14.71 0.07
C ARG A 75 -33.76 -14.01 -0.07
N PRO A 76 -34.90 -14.72 -0.05
CA PRO A 76 -36.18 -14.06 0.10
C PRO A 76 -36.28 -13.50 1.53
N GLU A 77 -36.62 -12.22 1.64
CA GLU A 77 -37.01 -11.61 2.91
C GLU A 77 -38.30 -12.28 3.43
N GLY A 78 -38.29 -12.61 4.72
CA GLY A 78 -39.45 -13.08 5.48
C GLY A 78 -39.52 -12.33 6.79
#